data_AF-A0AAI9K598-F1
#
_entry.id   AF-A0AAI9K598-F1
#
_cell.length_a   1.000
_cell.length_b   1.000
_cell.length_c   1.000
_cell.angle_alpha   90.00
_cell.angle_beta   90.00
_cell.angle_gamma   90.00
#
_symmetry.space_group_name_H-M   'P 1'
#
loop_
_entity.id
_entity.type
_entity.pdbx_description
1 polymer ?
#
loop_
_entity_poly.entity_id
_entity_poly.type
_entity_poly.pdbx_seq_one_letter_code
_entity_poly.pdbx_strand_id
1 'polypeptide(L)'
;MRKNDKFPFAMTKKSLVVYIVFTVLMGLFLFFVIGDMAGKCAACIVCPMLIAYLLYAYCKESKADTKAREMKAQYMNGSYFESPEWHEKYVAYLNEHTFEKPKYQSMKLDLLKRFQRREYLVKMILPLFLMFCTLCLIPLGRYYMAIIGFCLFGFLFWLEFSLYIGMPVRKWLKGDIDYEELEASYLKSQMLFYKTNALAFGTTHLHGFTEKKYMQ
;
A
#
# COMPACT_ATOMS: atom_id res chain seq x y z
N MET A 1 2.31 19.86 19.45
CA MET A 1 2.15 18.96 18.28
C MET A 1 2.26 17.51 18.75
N ARG A 2 1.17 16.75 18.68
CA ARG A 2 1.12 15.31 19.03
C ARG A 2 1.92 14.53 17.97
N LYS A 3 2.89 13.71 18.37
CA LYS A 3 3.57 12.76 17.47
C LYS A 3 2.51 11.81 16.92
N ASN A 4 2.38 11.77 15.60
CA ASN A 4 1.43 10.93 14.89
C ASN A 4 2.16 9.62 14.57
N ASP A 5 2.09 8.63 15.45
CA ASP A 5 2.83 7.36 15.38
C ASP A 5 2.22 6.38 14.34
N LYS A 6 1.63 6.89 13.26
CA LYS A 6 0.88 6.11 12.26
C LYS A 6 1.72 5.52 11.12
N PHE A 7 3.03 5.78 11.09
CA PHE A 7 3.91 5.15 10.10
C PHE A 7 4.54 3.90 10.71
N PRO A 8 4.42 2.73 10.05
CA PRO A 8 4.96 1.50 10.58
C PRO A 8 6.49 1.59 10.55
N PHE A 9 7.08 1.71 11.73
CA PHE A 9 8.49 1.46 12.01
C PHE A 9 9.50 2.24 11.12
N ALA A 10 9.61 3.56 11.32
CA ALA A 10 10.80 4.28 10.85
C ALA A 10 12.04 3.75 11.58
N MET A 11 13.01 3.17 10.87
CA MET A 11 14.22 2.62 11.49
C MET A 11 15.06 3.76 12.08
N THR A 12 14.94 3.97 13.39
CA THR A 12 15.74 4.97 14.12
C THR A 12 17.20 4.52 14.27
N LYS A 13 18.12 5.48 14.52
CA LYS A 13 19.52 5.17 14.84
C LYS A 13 19.64 4.15 15.99
N LYS A 14 18.78 4.29 17.01
CA LYS A 14 18.76 3.38 18.17
C LYS A 14 18.35 1.97 17.76
N SER A 15 17.31 1.81 16.95
CA SER A 15 16.89 0.49 16.48
C SER A 15 17.93 -0.15 15.55
N LEU A 16 18.58 0.62 14.67
CA LEU A 16 19.67 0.10 13.83
C LEU A 16 20.81 -0.47 14.68
N VAL A 17 21.25 0.26 15.71
CA VAL A 17 22.30 -0.22 16.63
C VAL A 17 21.87 -1.50 17.33
N VAL A 18 20.62 -1.58 17.79
CA VAL A 18 20.08 -2.82 18.40
C VAL A 18 20.12 -3.99 17.42
N TYR A 19 19.71 -3.80 16.15
CA TYR A 19 19.78 -4.87 15.15
C TYR A 19 21.22 -5.29 14.82
N ILE A 20 22.16 -4.35 14.73
CA ILE A 20 23.57 -4.67 14.50
C ILE A 20 24.15 -5.46 15.68
N VAL A 21 23.92 -4.99 16.92
CA VAL A 21 24.39 -5.69 18.14
C VAL A 21 23.79 -7.09 18.22
N PHE A 22 22.48 -7.23 17.96
CA PHE A 22 21.84 -8.54 17.92
C PHE A 22 22.44 -9.45 16.84
N THR A 23 22.71 -8.92 15.65
CA THR A 23 23.32 -9.69 14.56
C THR A 23 24.74 -10.15 14.90
N VAL A 24 25.53 -9.30 15.58
CA VAL A 24 26.87 -9.66 16.07
C VAL A 24 26.79 -10.75 17.13
N LEU A 25 25.90 -10.62 18.11
CA LEU A 25 25.70 -11.63 19.15
C LEU A 25 25.23 -12.97 18.56
N MET A 26 24.35 -12.93 17.55
CA MET A 26 23.91 -14.11 16.81
C MET A 26 25.08 -14.75 16.05
N GLY A 27 25.93 -13.95 15.39
CA GLY A 27 27.14 -14.45 14.74
C GLY A 27 28.09 -15.14 15.72
N LEU A 28 28.32 -14.54 16.89
CA LEU A 28 29.14 -15.16 17.95
C LEU A 28 28.52 -16.47 18.45
N PHE A 29 27.20 -16.51 18.65
CA PHE A 29 26.49 -17.73 19.05
C PHE A 29 26.62 -18.84 18.00
N LEU A 30 26.41 -18.52 16.71
CA LEU A 30 26.55 -19.49 15.62
C LEU A 30 27.99 -20.02 15.53
N PHE A 31 28.98 -19.16 15.74
CA PHE A 31 30.40 -19.54 15.65
C PHE A 31 30.89 -20.38 16.83
N PHE A 32 30.55 -19.98 18.07
CA PHE A 32 31.09 -20.59 19.29
C PHE A 32 30.20 -21.70 19.89
N VAL A 33 28.87 -21.63 19.73
CA VAL A 33 27.93 -22.57 20.37
C VAL A 33 27.53 -23.70 19.44
N ILE A 34 27.16 -23.39 18.19
CA ILE A 34 26.82 -24.44 17.21
C ILE A 34 28.11 -25.08 16.66
N GLY A 35 29.07 -24.25 16.25
CA GLY A 35 30.45 -24.67 15.98
C GLY A 35 30.66 -25.60 14.77
N ASP A 36 29.59 -25.99 14.08
CA ASP A 36 29.64 -26.75 12.83
C ASP A 36 30.11 -25.89 11.66
N MET A 37 30.52 -26.54 10.56
CA MET A 37 31.02 -25.81 9.39
C MET A 37 29.96 -24.87 8.80
N ALA A 38 28.68 -25.24 8.88
CA ALA A 38 27.58 -24.40 8.42
C ALA A 38 27.40 -23.14 9.30
N GLY A 39 27.44 -23.28 10.63
CA GLY A 39 27.36 -22.19 11.59
C GLY A 39 28.54 -21.22 11.49
N LYS A 40 29.76 -21.73 11.26
CA LYS A 40 30.94 -20.89 11.01
C LYS A 40 30.82 -20.12 9.69
N CYS A 41 30.34 -20.76 8.61
CA CYS A 41 30.06 -20.07 7.35
C CYS A 41 28.96 -19.01 7.50
N ALA A 42 27.88 -19.31 8.23
CA ALA A 42 26.81 -18.37 8.49
C ALA A 42 27.31 -17.15 9.31
N ALA A 43 28.11 -17.38 10.34
CA ALA A 43 28.70 -16.32 11.15
C ALA A 43 29.67 -15.44 10.34
N CYS A 44 30.50 -16.02 9.47
CA CYS A 44 31.53 -15.29 8.73
C CYS A 44 31.04 -14.62 7.43
N ILE A 45 29.94 -15.09 6.84
CA ILE A 45 29.45 -14.58 5.54
C ILE A 45 28.08 -13.90 5.71
N VAL A 46 27.11 -14.61 6.30
CA VAL A 46 25.72 -14.15 6.37
C VAL A 46 25.59 -12.99 7.36
N CYS A 47 26.22 -13.06 8.54
CA CYS A 47 26.14 -11.97 9.53
C CYS A 47 26.76 -10.65 9.02
N PRO A 48 27.97 -10.62 8.42
CA PRO A 48 28.51 -9.39 7.82
C PRO A 48 27.67 -8.85 6.66
N MET A 49 27.15 -9.71 5.78
CA MET A 49 26.23 -9.29 4.71
C MET A 49 24.96 -8.64 5.28
N LEU A 50 24.39 -9.21 6.35
CA LEU A 50 23.18 -8.69 6.97
C LEU A 50 23.44 -7.33 7.63
N ILE A 51 24.60 -7.13 8.27
CA ILE A 51 25.02 -5.83 8.80
C ILE A 51 25.18 -4.80 7.67
N ALA A 52 25.85 -5.16 6.57
CA ALA A 52 26.01 -4.29 5.41
C ALA A 52 24.65 -3.89 4.80
N TYR A 53 23.73 -4.85 4.69
CA TYR A 53 22.37 -4.59 4.22
C TYR A 53 21.61 -3.64 5.13
N LEU A 54 21.65 -3.85 6.46
CA LEU A 54 20.99 -2.97 7.42
C LEU A 54 21.53 -1.53 7.35
N LEU A 55 22.85 -1.36 7.19
CA LEU A 55 23.46 -0.04 7.00
C LEU A 55 23.00 0.61 5.69
N TYR A 56 23.00 -0.15 4.59
CA TYR A 56 22.52 0.33 3.29
C TYR A 56 21.05 0.78 3.35
N ALA A 57 20.18 -0.07 3.92
CA ALA A 57 18.75 0.21 4.06
C ALA A 57 18.52 1.48 4.89
N TYR A 58 19.20 1.60 6.04
CA TYR A 58 19.11 2.78 6.89
C TYR A 58 19.57 4.06 6.18
N CYS A 59 20.71 4.02 5.46
CA CYS A 59 21.19 5.18 4.72
C CYS A 59 20.21 5.59 3.61
N LYS A 60 19.64 4.62 2.89
CA LYS A 60 18.64 4.86 1.84
C LYS A 60 17.37 5.49 2.41
N GLU A 61 16.84 4.96 3.51
CA GLU A 61 15.67 5.52 4.20
C GLU A 61 15.95 6.92 4.76
N SER A 62 17.09 7.12 5.42
CA SER A 62 17.46 8.43 5.97
C SER A 62 17.56 9.50 4.89
N LYS A 63 18.05 9.16 3.70
CA LYS A 63 18.09 10.09 2.55
C LYS A 63 16.70 10.40 2.04
N ALA A 64 15.81 9.41 1.97
CA ALA A 64 14.42 9.60 1.58
C ALA A 64 13.66 10.48 2.58
N ASP A 65 13.84 10.25 3.88
CA ASP A 65 13.24 11.04 4.96
C ASP A 65 13.70 12.50 4.93
N THR A 66 15.00 12.73 4.68
CA THR A 66 15.56 14.09 4.59
C THR A 66 14.93 14.84 3.41
N LYS A 67 14.91 14.19 2.24
CA LYS A 67 14.25 14.72 1.04
C LYS A 67 12.75 14.98 1.27
N ALA A 68 12.05 14.08 1.94
CA ALA A 68 10.64 14.26 2.28
C ALA A 68 10.41 15.46 3.20
N ARG A 69 11.29 15.72 4.17
CA ARG A 69 11.20 16.90 5.04
C ARG A 69 11.48 18.20 4.29
N GLU A 70 12.48 18.20 3.41
CA GLU A 70 12.81 19.36 2.56
C GLU A 70 11.64 19.68 1.61
N MET A 71 11.09 18.65 0.95
CA MET A 71 9.96 18.80 0.05
C MET A 71 8.66 19.17 0.79
N LYS A 72 8.48 18.74 2.04
CA LYS A 72 7.31 19.10 2.85
C LYS A 72 7.16 20.62 2.98
N ALA A 73 8.25 21.35 3.17
CA ALA A 73 8.20 22.82 3.22
C ALA A 73 7.71 23.40 1.88
N GLN A 74 8.20 22.86 0.77
CA GLN A 74 7.82 23.23 -0.61
C GLN A 74 6.39 22.81 -1.01
N TYR A 75 5.83 21.79 -0.34
CA TYR A 75 4.42 21.43 -0.51
C TYR A 75 3.50 22.34 0.31
N MET A 76 3.90 22.67 1.54
CA MET A 76 3.08 23.48 2.45
C MET A 76 2.99 24.95 2.00
N ASN A 77 4.02 25.48 1.35
CA ASN A 77 4.04 26.84 0.82
C ASN A 77 3.49 26.95 -0.63
N GLY A 78 3.12 25.84 -1.27
CA GLY A 78 2.60 25.80 -2.64
C GLY A 78 3.67 25.93 -3.76
N SER A 79 4.92 26.27 -3.43
CA SER A 79 5.94 26.61 -4.42
C SER A 79 6.31 25.44 -5.34
N TYR A 80 6.14 24.20 -4.87
CA TYR A 80 6.36 23.00 -5.68
C TYR A 80 5.41 22.94 -6.90
N PHE A 81 4.13 23.27 -6.69
CA PHE A 81 3.10 23.18 -7.72
C PHE A 81 3.14 24.36 -8.71
N GLU A 82 3.77 25.46 -8.32
CA GLU A 82 4.01 26.63 -9.17
C GLU A 82 5.29 26.51 -10.00
N SER A 83 6.13 25.48 -9.74
CA SER A 83 7.39 25.33 -10.45
C SER A 83 7.19 24.91 -11.93
N PRO A 84 7.93 25.52 -12.87
CA PRO A 84 7.81 25.19 -14.30
C PRO A 84 8.20 23.75 -14.60
N GLU A 85 9.21 23.22 -13.90
CA GLU A 85 9.62 21.82 -14.03
C GLU A 85 8.52 20.82 -13.63
N TRP A 86 7.73 21.15 -12.59
CA TRP A 86 6.60 20.32 -12.19
C TRP A 86 5.50 20.38 -13.24
N HIS A 87 5.22 21.57 -13.78
CA HIS A 87 4.21 21.76 -14.80
C HIS A 87 4.55 21.00 -16.10
N GLU A 88 5.80 21.07 -16.56
CA GLU A 88 6.26 20.33 -17.75
C GLU A 88 6.15 18.81 -17.56
N LYS A 89 6.60 18.29 -16.42
CA LYS A 89 6.46 16.85 -16.10
C LYS A 89 5.00 16.43 -15.99
N TYR A 90 4.15 17.30 -15.46
CA TYR A 90 2.72 17.05 -15.35
C TYR A 90 2.05 17.04 -16.73
N VAL A 91 2.35 18.00 -17.60
CA VAL A 91 1.82 18.04 -18.98
C VAL A 91 2.28 16.83 -19.80
N ALA A 92 3.55 16.43 -19.67
CA ALA A 92 4.06 15.21 -20.30
C ALA A 92 3.28 13.97 -19.82
N TYR A 93 3.05 13.85 -18.51
CA TYR A 93 2.24 12.78 -17.93
C TYR A 93 0.79 12.80 -18.43
N LEU A 94 0.20 14.00 -18.57
CA LEU A 94 -1.16 14.15 -19.09
C LEU A 94 -1.29 13.68 -20.54
N ASN A 95 -0.28 13.94 -21.37
CA ASN A 95 -0.29 13.57 -22.78
C ASN A 95 -0.02 12.07 -22.98
N GLU A 96 0.76 11.46 -22.09
CA GLU A 96 1.08 10.02 -22.14
C GLU A 96 -0.09 9.15 -21.65
N HIS A 97 -0.86 9.63 -20.67
CA HIS A 97 -1.93 8.86 -20.03
C HIS A 97 -3.32 9.37 -20.44
N THR A 98 -4.11 8.52 -21.10
CA THR A 98 -5.52 8.82 -21.36
C THR A 98 -6.33 8.67 -20.09
N PHE A 99 -6.85 9.79 -19.56
CA PHE A 99 -7.74 9.74 -18.39
C PHE A 99 -9.13 9.27 -18.80
N GLU A 100 -9.59 8.21 -18.16
CA GLU A 100 -10.95 7.72 -18.35
C GLU A 100 -11.96 8.67 -17.68
N LYS A 101 -12.88 9.22 -18.47
CA LYS A 101 -13.97 10.06 -17.95
C LYS A 101 -14.97 9.22 -17.14
N PRO A 102 -15.61 9.78 -16.09
CA PRO A 102 -16.71 9.12 -15.39
C PRO A 102 -17.80 8.67 -16.37
N LYS A 103 -18.28 7.44 -16.24
CA LYS A 103 -19.33 6.87 -17.11
C LYS A 103 -20.72 6.94 -16.49
N TYR A 104 -20.79 7.13 -15.16
CA TYR A 104 -22.04 7.11 -14.40
C TYR A 104 -22.32 8.45 -13.70
N GLN A 105 -23.59 8.66 -13.34
CA GLN A 105 -24.10 9.93 -12.80
C GLN A 105 -23.59 10.28 -11.40
N SER A 106 -23.20 9.29 -10.59
CA SER A 106 -22.67 9.52 -9.24
C SER A 106 -21.27 8.93 -9.09
N MET A 107 -20.43 9.63 -8.33
CA MET A 107 -19.05 9.21 -8.06
C MET A 107 -19.03 7.83 -7.40
N LYS A 108 -19.92 7.60 -6.43
CA LYS A 108 -20.02 6.33 -5.70
C LYS A 108 -20.36 5.15 -6.62
N LEU A 109 -21.28 5.35 -7.55
CA LEU A 109 -21.70 4.29 -8.49
C LEU A 109 -20.60 4.00 -9.51
N ASP A 110 -19.96 5.05 -10.06
CA ASP A 110 -18.88 4.94 -11.02
C ASP A 110 -17.68 4.19 -10.41
N LEU A 111 -17.30 4.58 -9.20
CA LEU A 111 -16.25 3.91 -8.43
C LEU A 111 -16.54 2.45 -8.14
N LEU A 112 -17.75 2.15 -7.67
CA LEU A 112 -18.13 0.79 -7.33
C LEU A 112 -18.10 -0.10 -8.59
N LYS A 113 -18.55 0.41 -9.74
CA LYS A 113 -18.51 -0.32 -11.01
C LYS A 113 -17.09 -0.51 -11.54
N ARG A 114 -16.22 0.50 -11.43
CA ARG A 114 -14.79 0.38 -11.80
C ARG A 114 -14.03 -0.58 -10.90
N PHE A 115 -14.39 -0.64 -9.62
CA PHE A 115 -13.78 -1.53 -8.65
C PHE A 115 -14.26 -2.99 -8.82
N GLN A 116 -15.49 -3.20 -9.30
CA GLN A 116 -16.04 -4.52 -9.60
C GLN A 116 -15.38 -5.16 -10.84
N ARG A 117 -14.14 -5.65 -10.67
CA ARG A 117 -13.43 -6.40 -11.71
C ARG A 117 -13.91 -7.84 -11.77
N ARG A 118 -14.05 -8.37 -12.99
CA ARG A 118 -14.37 -9.79 -13.23
C ARG A 118 -13.30 -10.74 -12.68
N GLU A 119 -12.06 -10.25 -12.53
CA GLU A 119 -10.95 -11.00 -11.95
C GLU A 119 -11.26 -11.52 -10.54
N TYR A 120 -11.98 -10.75 -9.72
CA TYR A 120 -12.37 -11.20 -8.37
C TYR A 120 -13.35 -12.36 -8.41
N LEU A 121 -14.25 -12.41 -9.40
CA LEU A 121 -15.14 -13.56 -9.60
C LEU A 121 -14.35 -14.83 -9.91
N VAL A 122 -13.34 -14.74 -10.80
CA VAL A 122 -12.48 -15.87 -11.15
C VAL A 122 -11.66 -16.33 -9.95
N LYS A 123 -11.10 -15.38 -9.18
CA LYS A 123 -10.32 -15.67 -7.98
C LYS A 123 -11.15 -16.32 -6.86
N MET A 124 -12.45 -16.05 -6.78
CA MET A 124 -13.35 -16.69 -5.82
C MET A 124 -13.65 -18.16 -6.12
N ILE A 125 -13.50 -18.61 -7.37
CA ILE A 125 -13.80 -20.00 -7.77
C ILE A 125 -12.88 -20.99 -7.05
N LEU A 126 -11.59 -20.67 -6.93
CA LEU A 126 -10.60 -21.57 -6.33
C LEU A 126 -10.85 -21.81 -4.83
N PRO A 127 -11.00 -20.78 -3.96
CA PRO A 127 -11.36 -20.97 -2.57
C PRO A 127 -12.69 -21.73 -2.40
N LEU A 128 -13.68 -21.45 -3.25
CA LEU A 128 -14.98 -22.11 -3.20
C LEU A 128 -14.90 -23.60 -3.55
N PHE A 129 -14.10 -23.95 -4.56
CA PHE A 129 -13.77 -25.34 -4.88
C PHE A 129 -13.04 -26.05 -3.73
N LEU A 130 -12.05 -25.39 -3.12
CA LEU A 130 -11.31 -25.94 -1.98
C LEU A 130 -12.18 -26.14 -0.74
N MET A 131 -13.12 -25.22 -0.46
CA MET A 131 -14.15 -25.41 0.58
C MET A 131 -14.96 -26.68 0.31
N PHE A 132 -15.42 -26.88 -0.92
CA PHE A 132 -16.16 -28.09 -1.30
C PHE A 132 -15.31 -29.36 -1.10
N CYS A 133 -14.04 -29.36 -1.52
CA CYS A 133 -13.12 -30.47 -1.28
C CYS A 133 -12.93 -30.79 0.21
N THR A 134 -12.90 -29.77 1.09
CA THR A 134 -12.78 -29.99 2.53
C THR A 134 -14.02 -30.62 3.15
N LEU A 135 -15.21 -30.40 2.58
CA LEU A 135 -16.43 -31.07 3.03
C LEU A 135 -16.42 -32.57 2.70
N CYS A 136 -15.73 -32.99 1.64
CA CYS A 136 -15.55 -34.41 1.31
C CYS A 136 -14.71 -35.19 2.35
N LEU A 137 -14.04 -34.50 3.29
CA LEU A 137 -13.30 -35.13 4.38
C LEU A 137 -14.20 -35.60 5.54
N ILE A 138 -15.45 -35.10 5.60
CA ILE A 138 -16.45 -35.46 6.62
C ILE A 138 -16.83 -36.95 6.56
N PRO A 139 -17.21 -37.52 5.39
CA PRO A 139 -17.51 -38.96 5.30
C PRO A 139 -16.29 -39.86 5.52
N LEU A 140 -15.08 -39.31 5.42
CA LEU A 140 -13.81 -40.00 5.72
C LEU A 140 -13.44 -39.98 7.21
N GLY A 141 -14.31 -39.45 8.08
CA GLY A 141 -14.09 -39.37 9.53
C GLY A 141 -13.06 -38.32 9.96
N ARG A 142 -12.58 -37.46 9.04
CA ARG A 142 -11.54 -36.45 9.31
C ARG A 142 -12.15 -35.08 9.63
N TYR A 143 -13.02 -35.03 10.63
CA TYR A 143 -13.84 -33.84 10.95
C TYR A 143 -13.00 -32.60 11.28
N TYR A 144 -11.92 -32.73 12.05
CA TYR A 144 -11.06 -31.58 12.41
C TYR A 144 -10.42 -30.92 11.19
N MET A 145 -9.96 -31.72 10.23
CA MET A 145 -9.36 -31.22 8.99
C MET A 145 -10.40 -30.57 8.09
N ALA A 146 -11.62 -31.12 8.06
CA ALA A 146 -12.75 -30.54 7.33
C ALA A 146 -13.12 -29.15 7.89
N ILE A 147 -13.24 -29.02 9.22
CA ILE A 147 -13.59 -27.76 9.89
C ILE A 147 -12.50 -26.70 9.68
N ILE A 148 -11.23 -27.05 9.93
CA ILE A 148 -10.10 -26.12 9.76
C ILE A 148 -10.00 -25.67 8.29
N GLY A 149 -10.09 -26.61 7.35
CA GLY A 149 -10.04 -26.32 5.92
C GLY A 149 -11.19 -25.41 5.48
N PHE A 150 -12.41 -25.71 5.91
CA PHE A 150 -13.59 -24.91 5.57
C PHE A 150 -13.48 -23.47 6.12
N CYS A 151 -13.03 -23.30 7.37
CA CYS A 151 -12.80 -21.98 7.95
C CYS A 151 -11.72 -21.20 7.20
N LEU A 152 -10.60 -21.84 6.86
CA LEU A 152 -9.48 -21.20 6.17
C LEU A 152 -9.85 -20.77 4.75
N PHE A 153 -10.44 -21.67 3.96
CA PHE A 153 -10.84 -21.35 2.60
C PHE A 153 -12.07 -20.41 2.58
N GLY A 154 -12.96 -20.49 3.57
CA GLY A 154 -14.04 -19.54 3.78
C GLY A 154 -13.53 -18.13 4.07
N PHE A 155 -12.45 -17.99 4.84
CA PHE A 155 -11.80 -16.70 5.06
C PHE A 155 -11.17 -16.15 3.76
N LEU A 156 -10.48 -16.98 2.99
CA LEU A 156 -9.92 -16.56 1.69
C LEU A 156 -11.01 -16.15 0.70
N PHE A 157 -12.12 -16.90 0.64
CA PHE A 157 -13.29 -16.54 -0.15
C PHE A 157 -13.86 -15.19 0.31
N TRP A 158 -14.01 -14.99 1.63
CA TRP A 158 -14.52 -13.75 2.20
C TRP A 158 -13.68 -12.53 1.84
N LEU A 159 -12.35 -12.65 1.82
CA LEU A 159 -11.47 -11.55 1.39
C LEU A 159 -11.77 -11.12 -0.04
N GLU A 160 -11.80 -12.06 -0.99
CA GLU A 160 -12.09 -11.77 -2.40
C GLU A 160 -13.54 -11.28 -2.61
N PHE A 161 -14.49 -11.85 -1.87
CA PHE A 161 -15.89 -11.42 -1.88
C PHE A 161 -16.08 -10.00 -1.34
N SER A 162 -15.35 -9.63 -0.29
CA SER A 162 -15.38 -8.27 0.28
C SER A 162 -14.86 -7.23 -0.72
N LEU A 163 -13.86 -7.60 -1.53
CA LEU A 163 -13.36 -6.79 -2.65
C LEU A 163 -14.41 -6.70 -3.76
N TYR A 164 -15.05 -7.81 -4.13
CA TYR A 164 -16.09 -7.83 -5.15
C TYR A 164 -17.30 -6.93 -4.80
N ILE A 165 -17.71 -6.87 -3.53
CA ILE A 165 -18.80 -5.98 -3.08
C ILE A 165 -18.35 -4.50 -3.02
N GLY A 166 -17.05 -4.22 -3.15
CA GLY A 166 -16.52 -2.87 -3.06
C GLY A 166 -16.52 -2.32 -1.63
N MET A 167 -16.38 -3.19 -0.62
CA MET A 167 -16.27 -2.78 0.78
C MET A 167 -15.13 -1.77 1.05
N PRO A 168 -13.96 -1.82 0.36
CA PRO A 168 -12.92 -0.80 0.51
C PRO A 168 -13.35 0.60 0.06
N VAL A 169 -14.15 0.71 -1.01
CA VAL A 169 -14.69 1.99 -1.51
C VAL A 169 -15.62 2.62 -0.47
N ARG A 170 -16.37 1.80 0.27
CA ARG A 170 -17.25 2.26 1.36
C ARG A 170 -16.49 2.77 2.58
N LYS A 171 -15.31 2.22 2.88
CA LYS A 171 -14.44 2.66 3.99
C LYS A 171 -13.70 3.98 3.71
N TRP A 172 -13.65 4.41 2.45
CA TRP A 172 -12.96 5.63 2.05
C TRP A 172 -13.76 6.91 2.33
N LEU A 173 -15.08 6.79 2.47
CA LEU A 173 -16.00 7.87 2.78
C LEU A 173 -15.95 8.20 4.29
N LYS A 174 -15.03 9.08 4.70
CA LYS A 174 -14.92 9.58 6.09
C LYS A 174 -15.78 10.83 6.33
N GLY A 175 -16.38 10.95 7.52
CA GLY A 175 -17.39 11.98 7.80
C GLY A 175 -16.91 13.45 7.77
N ASP A 176 -15.62 13.74 7.62
CA ASP A 176 -15.03 15.07 7.65
C ASP A 176 -14.79 15.70 6.27
N ILE A 177 -15.32 15.10 5.21
CA ILE A 177 -15.18 15.54 3.82
C ILE A 177 -16.47 16.21 3.34
N ASP A 178 -16.35 17.34 2.62
CA ASP A 178 -17.47 17.92 1.87
C ASP A 178 -17.73 17.07 0.62
N TYR A 179 -18.76 16.23 0.70
CA TYR A 179 -19.07 15.26 -0.35
C TYR A 179 -19.67 15.87 -1.60
N GLU A 180 -20.41 16.98 -1.46
CA GLU A 180 -21.03 17.65 -2.60
C GLU A 180 -19.96 18.32 -3.46
N GLU A 181 -18.97 18.96 -2.82
CA GLU A 181 -17.81 19.52 -3.51
C GLU A 181 -16.97 18.40 -4.16
N LEU A 182 -16.78 17.28 -3.46
CA LEU A 182 -16.03 16.13 -3.95
C LEU A 182 -16.67 15.51 -5.19
N GLU A 183 -17.97 15.29 -5.15
CA GLU A 183 -18.73 14.71 -6.25
C GLU A 183 -18.83 15.65 -7.46
N ALA A 184 -19.07 16.94 -7.22
CA ALA A 184 -19.12 17.93 -8.29
C ALA A 184 -17.78 18.03 -9.03
N SER A 185 -16.68 18.00 -8.29
CA SER A 185 -15.34 18.01 -8.86
C SER A 185 -15.04 16.70 -9.60
N TYR A 186 -15.36 15.53 -9.02
CA TYR A 186 -15.22 14.24 -9.70
C TYR A 186 -15.96 14.16 -11.05
N LEU A 187 -17.23 14.58 -11.07
CA LEU A 187 -18.08 14.53 -12.27
C LEU A 187 -17.66 15.54 -13.33
N LYS A 188 -17.18 16.71 -12.91
CA LYS A 188 -16.60 17.70 -13.82
C LYS A 188 -15.20 17.30 -14.27
N SER A 189 -14.64 16.23 -13.71
CA SER A 189 -13.24 15.85 -13.74
C SER A 189 -12.30 16.85 -13.07
N GLN A 190 -12.73 17.85 -12.30
CA GLN A 190 -11.83 18.86 -11.73
C GLN A 190 -10.98 18.28 -10.57
N MET A 191 -9.84 18.89 -10.26
CA MET A 191 -9.10 18.57 -9.02
C MET A 191 -9.79 19.24 -7.83
N LEU A 192 -9.99 18.50 -6.74
CA LEU A 192 -10.26 19.14 -5.45
C LEU A 192 -8.97 19.57 -4.78
N PHE A 193 -8.97 20.82 -4.34
CA PHE A 193 -7.99 21.35 -3.39
C PHE A 193 -8.60 21.36 -1.98
N TYR A 194 -9.05 20.20 -1.47
CA TYR A 194 -9.62 20.12 -0.12
C TYR A 194 -8.53 19.91 0.93
N LYS A 195 -8.40 20.88 1.86
CA LYS A 195 -7.58 20.90 3.09
C LYS A 195 -6.25 20.11 3.06
N THR A 196 -5.12 20.79 2.79
CA THR A 196 -3.73 20.36 3.10
C THR A 196 -3.25 18.97 2.62
N ASN A 197 -4.10 18.20 1.93
CA ASN A 197 -3.85 16.83 1.50
C ASN A 197 -4.04 16.72 -0.02
N ALA A 198 -3.47 17.65 -0.77
CA ALA A 198 -3.05 17.31 -2.12
C ALA A 198 -1.87 16.35 -1.95
N LEU A 199 -2.11 15.04 -2.09
CA LEU A 199 -1.18 13.90 -2.20
C LEU A 199 -1.51 12.75 -1.23
N ALA A 200 -2.42 11.87 -1.66
CA ALA A 200 -2.27 10.46 -1.34
C ALA A 200 -1.61 9.79 -2.55
N PHE A 201 -0.40 9.25 -2.41
CA PHE A 201 0.24 8.34 -3.38
C PHE A 201 0.15 6.89 -2.85
N GLY A 202 -0.42 5.97 -3.65
CA GLY A 202 -0.71 4.56 -3.34
C GLY A 202 -2.13 4.30 -2.78
N THR A 203 -2.91 3.29 -3.18
CA THR A 203 -2.74 2.17 -4.15
C THR A 203 -4.03 1.89 -4.95
N THR A 204 -4.96 2.85 -5.02
CA THR A 204 -6.28 2.70 -5.67
C THR A 204 -6.81 4.07 -6.11
N HIS A 205 -6.10 4.76 -7.00
CA HIS A 205 -6.32 6.20 -7.21
C HIS A 205 -7.34 6.55 -8.28
N LEU A 206 -8.27 7.42 -7.89
CA LEU A 206 -9.04 8.26 -8.78
C LEU A 206 -8.16 9.38 -9.31
N HIS A 207 -8.06 9.48 -10.63
CA HIS A 207 -7.49 10.63 -11.29
C HIS A 207 -8.64 11.47 -11.87
N GLY A 208 -8.70 12.75 -11.47
CA GLY A 208 -9.56 13.75 -12.09
C GLY A 208 -8.79 15.06 -12.25
N PHE A 209 -8.59 15.50 -13.49
CA PHE A 209 -8.42 16.93 -13.83
C PHE A 209 -9.28 17.32 -15.05
N THR A 210 -9.79 18.56 -15.05
CA THR A 210 -10.36 19.24 -16.22
C THR A 210 -9.66 20.55 -16.43
N GLU A 211 -9.31 20.79 -17.69
CA GLU A 211 -8.81 22.04 -18.25
C GLU A 211 -9.46 23.27 -17.60
N LYS A 212 -8.62 24.15 -17.01
CA LYS A 212 -8.92 25.57 -17.14
C LYS A 212 -8.65 25.92 -18.60
N LYS A 213 -9.71 26.20 -19.36
CA LYS A 213 -9.59 27.05 -20.55
C LYS A 213 -8.93 28.35 -20.09
N TYR A 214 -7.67 28.55 -20.45
CA TYR A 214 -7.14 29.90 -20.51
C TYR A 214 -7.90 30.59 -21.63
N MET A 215 -8.94 31.35 -21.28
CA MET A 215 -9.34 32.49 -22.08
C MET A 215 -8.50 33.67 -21.63
N GLN A 216 -7.39 33.89 -22.32
CA GLN A 216 -7.04 35.14 -22.99
C GLN A 216 -5.73 34.94 -23.75
#